data_AF-A0A526PWL5-F1
#
_entry.id   AF-A0A526PWL5-F1
#
_cell.length_a   1.000
_cell.length_b   1.000
_cell.length_c   1.000
_cell.angle_alpha   90.00
_cell.angle_beta   90.00
_cell.angle_gamma   90.00
#
_symmetry.space_group_name_H-M   'P 1'
#
loop_
_entity.id
_entity.type
_entity.pdbx_description
1 polymer ?
#
loop_
_entity_poly.entity_id
_entity_poly.type
_entity_poly.pdbx_seq_one_letter_code
_entity_poly.pdbx_strand_id
1 'polypeptide(L)'
;ARPSAIINGIEDGAVSADGKVVGTYLHGLFSADAFRARFLESLGVKGGGIDYRADVEQALDEVAAELEAHLDCETIFGLAR
;
A
#
# COMPACT_ATOMS: atom_id res chain seq x y z
N ALA A 1 1.56 3.97 -26.11
CA ALA A 1 0.61 3.16 -25.32
C ALA A 1 -0.63 4.01 -25.04
N ARG A 2 -1.75 3.45 -24.58
CA ARG A 2 -2.83 4.26 -23.98
C ARG A 2 -2.46 4.41 -22.50
N PRO A 3 -1.91 5.55 -22.06
CA PRO A 3 -1.42 5.68 -20.69
C PRO A 3 -2.57 5.53 -19.69
N SER A 4 -2.26 4.92 -18.54
CA SER A 4 -3.23 4.72 -17.46
C SER A 4 -3.03 5.70 -16.29
N ALA A 5 -1.88 6.37 -16.25
CA ALA A 5 -1.54 7.33 -15.21
C ALA A 5 -0.72 8.50 -15.79
N ILE A 6 -0.73 9.61 -15.07
CA ILE A 6 0.21 10.72 -15.25
C ILE A 6 0.95 10.91 -13.93
N ILE A 7 2.26 10.69 -13.92
CA ILE A 7 3.12 10.77 -12.75
C ILE A 7 4.08 11.93 -12.97
N ASN A 8 3.96 12.99 -12.16
CA ASN A 8 4.78 14.20 -12.28
C ASN A 8 4.77 14.81 -13.70
N GLY A 9 3.60 14.78 -14.36
CA GLY A 9 3.43 15.29 -15.72
C GLY A 9 3.89 14.34 -16.83
N ILE A 10 4.38 13.14 -16.49
CA ILE A 10 4.84 12.13 -17.43
C ILE A 10 3.78 11.03 -17.55
N GLU A 11 3.44 10.67 -18.78
CA GLU A 11 2.55 9.54 -19.06
C GLU A 11 3.20 8.22 -18.63
N ASP A 12 2.47 7.40 -17.86
CA ASP A 12 2.92 6.06 -17.45
C ASP A 12 1.82 5.00 -17.67
N GLY A 13 2.28 3.77 -17.86
CA GLY A 13 1.43 2.60 -17.96
C GLY A 13 0.79 2.39 -19.32
N ALA A 14 -0.11 1.41 -19.37
CA ALA A 14 -0.79 0.98 -20.58
C ALA A 14 -2.17 0.37 -20.26
N VAL A 15 -3.13 0.68 -21.13
CA VAL A 15 -4.46 0.07 -21.15
C VAL A 15 -4.65 -0.70 -22.47
N SER A 16 -5.19 -1.92 -22.42
CA SER A 16 -5.56 -2.71 -23.61
C SER A 16 -6.68 -2.03 -24.42
N ALA A 17 -6.85 -2.43 -25.68
CA ALA A 17 -7.82 -1.79 -26.59
C ALA A 17 -9.27 -1.94 -26.12
N ASP A 18 -9.56 -3.05 -25.47
CA ASP A 18 -10.86 -3.38 -24.90
C ASP A 18 -11.03 -2.92 -23.45
N GLY A 19 -10.04 -2.22 -22.88
CA GLY A 19 -10.09 -1.69 -21.52
C GLY A 19 -9.98 -2.73 -20.40
N LYS A 20 -9.76 -4.01 -20.72
CA LYS A 20 -9.78 -5.11 -19.74
C LYS A 20 -8.46 -5.31 -19.00
N VAL A 21 -7.35 -4.88 -19.58
CA VAL A 21 -6.02 -4.96 -18.97
C VAL A 21 -5.48 -3.56 -18.78
N VAL A 22 -5.10 -3.24 -17.55
CA VAL A 22 -4.48 -1.96 -17.18
C VAL A 22 -3.25 -2.24 -16.31
N GLY A 23 -2.16 -1.51 -16.53
CA GLY A 23 -0.96 -1.62 -15.73
C GLY A 23 -0.12 -0.35 -15.77
N THR A 24 0.56 -0.04 -14.67
CA THR A 24 1.43 1.12 -14.46
C THR A 24 2.53 0.74 -13.47
N TYR A 25 3.69 1.39 -13.53
CA TYR A 25 4.74 1.22 -12.53
C TYR A 25 4.59 2.28 -11.42
N LEU A 26 3.47 2.21 -10.69
CA LEU A 26 3.18 3.11 -9.57
C LEU A 26 3.04 2.30 -8.27
N HIS A 27 4.05 2.45 -7.41
CA HIS A 27 4.09 1.78 -6.11
C HIS A 27 3.11 2.42 -5.12
N GLY A 28 2.56 1.60 -4.21
CA GLY A 28 1.71 2.07 -3.12
C GLY A 28 0.31 2.55 -3.52
N LEU A 29 -0.06 2.47 -4.81
CA LEU A 29 -1.34 2.95 -5.32
C LEU A 29 -2.54 2.33 -4.58
N PHE A 30 -2.48 1.03 -4.28
CA PHE A 30 -3.53 0.31 -3.55
C PHE A 30 -3.44 0.45 -2.03
N SER A 31 -2.33 0.96 -1.49
CA SER A 31 -2.23 1.31 -0.07
C SER A 31 -2.99 2.59 0.26
N ALA A 32 -3.31 3.42 -0.75
CA ALA A 32 -4.16 4.59 -0.57
C ALA A 32 -5.64 4.18 -0.50
N ASP A 33 -6.24 4.27 0.68
CA ASP A 33 -7.61 3.79 0.94
C ASP A 33 -8.65 4.44 0.04
N ALA A 34 -8.55 5.75 -0.18
CA ALA A 34 -9.46 6.48 -1.07
C ALA A 34 -9.39 5.98 -2.52
N PHE A 35 -8.19 5.67 -3.03
CA PHE A 35 -8.03 5.10 -4.36
C PHE A 35 -8.61 3.69 -4.41
N ARG A 36 -8.23 2.82 -3.47
CA ARG A 36 -8.68 1.43 -3.40
C ARG A 36 -10.21 1.33 -3.31
N ALA A 37 -10.84 2.16 -2.47
CA ALA A 37 -12.29 2.21 -2.32
C ALA A 37 -12.98 2.60 -3.65
N ARG A 38 -12.51 3.65 -4.31
CA ARG A 38 -13.07 4.08 -5.62
C ARG A 38 -12.83 3.08 -6.73
N PHE A 39 -11.67 2.42 -6.73
CA PHE A 39 -11.37 1.37 -7.69
C PHE A 39 -12.28 0.15 -7.52
N LEU A 40 -12.52 -0.29 -6.28
CA LEU A 40 -13.46 -1.39 -6.00
C LEU A 40 -14.90 -1.02 -6.37
N GLU A 41 -15.32 0.22 -6.06
CA GLU A 41 -16.64 0.74 -6.43
C GLU A 41 -16.85 0.71 -7.95
N SER A 42 -15.83 1.08 -8.75
CA SER A 42 -15.91 1.02 -10.21
C SER A 42 -16.05 -0.40 -10.77
N LEU A 43 -15.62 -1.41 -10.00
CA LEU A 43 -15.81 -2.84 -10.30
C LEU A 43 -17.14 -3.40 -9.77
N GLY A 44 -17.99 -2.56 -9.17
CA GLY A 44 -19.26 -2.97 -8.56
C GLY A 44 -19.11 -3.65 -7.19
N VAL A 45 -17.93 -3.59 -6.59
CA VAL A 45 -17.64 -4.14 -5.26
C VAL A 45 -17.92 -3.06 -4.21
N LYS A 46 -18.83 -3.35 -3.27
CA LYS A 46 -19.03 -2.51 -2.09
C LYS A 46 -18.01 -2.88 -1.02
N GLY A 47 -17.13 -1.95 -0.66
CA GLY A 47 -16.07 -2.18 0.33
C GLY A 47 -15.07 -1.02 0.40
N GLY A 48 -13.93 -1.23 1.07
CA GLY A 48 -12.82 -0.26 1.10
C GLY A 48 -12.81 0.73 2.26
N GLY A 49 -13.66 0.54 3.28
CA GLY A 49 -13.65 1.35 4.52
C GLY A 49 -12.62 0.89 5.57
N ILE A 50 -11.69 0.03 5.20
CA ILE A 50 -10.61 -0.43 6.08
C ILE A 50 -9.48 0.58 5.98
N ASP A 51 -9.03 1.10 7.13
CA ASP A 51 -7.81 1.89 7.23
C ASP A 51 -6.61 0.94 7.21
N TYR A 52 -6.12 0.66 6.00
CA TYR A 52 -5.04 -0.30 5.81
C TYR A 52 -3.76 0.16 6.51
N ARG A 53 -3.56 1.48 6.59
CA ARG A 53 -2.37 2.02 7.24
C ARG A 53 -2.45 1.77 8.75
N ALA A 54 -3.58 2.06 9.38
CA ALA A 54 -3.78 1.81 10.80
C ALA A 54 -3.57 0.32 11.14
N ASP A 55 -4.10 -0.60 10.31
CA ASP A 55 -3.91 -2.04 10.51
C ASP A 55 -2.43 -2.45 10.44
N VAL A 56 -1.67 -1.87 9.50
CA VAL A 56 -0.23 -2.13 9.38
C VAL A 56 0.54 -1.59 10.59
N GLU A 57 0.26 -0.36 11.03
CA GLU A 57 0.89 0.21 12.22
C GLU A 57 0.58 -0.63 13.47
N GLN A 58 -0.68 -1.05 13.65
CA GLN A 58 -1.07 -1.93 14.75
C GLN A 58 -0.30 -3.25 14.73
N ALA A 59 -0.18 -3.91 13.57
CA ALA A 59 0.56 -5.15 13.46
C ALA A 59 2.07 -4.96 13.75
N LEU A 60 2.65 -3.82 13.37
CA LEU A 60 4.04 -3.50 13.68
C LEU A 60 4.25 -3.26 15.17
N ASP A 61 3.32 -2.57 15.83
CA ASP A 61 3.33 -2.36 17.29
C ASP A 61 3.23 -3.69 18.03
N GLU A 62 2.36 -4.61 17.59
CA GLU A 62 2.24 -5.96 18.17
C GLU A 62 3.54 -6.75 18.04
N VAL A 63 4.19 -6.71 16.87
CA VAL A 63 5.50 -7.35 16.68
C VAL A 63 6.56 -6.72 17.58
N ALA A 64 6.58 -5.39 17.69
CA ALA A 64 7.54 -4.69 18.53
C ALA A 64 7.37 -5.09 20.01
N ALA A 65 6.14 -5.17 20.50
CA ALA A 65 5.85 -5.60 21.87
C ALA A 65 6.34 -7.04 22.14
N GLU A 66 6.13 -7.96 21.20
CA GLU A 66 6.62 -9.34 21.31
C GLU A 66 8.16 -9.42 21.32
N LEU A 67 8.82 -8.58 20.53
CA LEU A 67 10.29 -8.49 20.53
C LEU A 67 10.81 -7.94 21.86
N GLU A 68 10.22 -6.87 22.39
CA GLU A 68 10.59 -6.28 23.68
C GLU A 68 10.37 -7.23 24.86
N ALA A 69 9.35 -8.10 24.78
CA ALA A 69 9.08 -9.09 25.82
C ALA A 69 10.14 -10.20 25.88
N HIS A 70 10.81 -10.51 24.76
CA HIS A 70 11.69 -11.67 24.63
C HIS A 70 13.16 -11.34 24.36
N LEU A 71 13.47 -10.09 23.99
CA LEU A 71 14.82 -9.64 23.66
C LEU A 71 15.23 -8.48 24.57
N ASP A 72 16.51 -8.44 24.92
CA ASP A 72 17.12 -7.25 25.54
C ASP A 72 17.41 -6.19 24.47
N CYS A 73 16.34 -5.50 24.04
CA CYS A 73 16.38 -4.48 22.99
C CYS A 73 17.33 -3.33 23.37
N GLU A 74 17.40 -2.94 24.64
CA GLU A 74 18.32 -1.90 25.13
C GLU A 74 19.79 -2.28 24.88
N THR A 75 20.18 -3.50 25.25
CA THR A 75 21.55 -3.98 24.98
C THR A 75 21.81 -4.07 23.48
N ILE A 76 20.88 -4.58 22.68
CA ILE A 76 21.02 -4.66 21.22
C ILE A 76 21.21 -3.27 20.60
N PHE A 77 20.38 -2.29 20.97
CA PHE A 77 20.51 -0.92 20.46
C PHE A 77 21.78 -0.24 20.94
N GLY A 78 22.25 -0.56 22.15
CA GLY A 78 23.54 -0.11 22.68
C GLY A 78 24.74 -0.62 21.88
N LEU A 79 24.68 -1.85 21.34
CA LEU A 79 25.73 -2.43 20.49
C LEU A 79 25.74 -1.89 19.06
N ALA A 80 24.62 -1.35 18.57
CA ALA A 80 24.48 -0.82 17.22
C ALA A 80 24.99 0.63 17.07
N ARG A 81 25.42 1.25 18.17
CA ARG A 81 26.03 2.59 18.21
C ARG A 81 27.55 2.51 18.27
#